data_AF-A0A9P4UKU0-F1
#
_entry.id   AF-A0A9P4UKU0-F1
#
_cell.length_a   1.000
_cell.length_b   1.000
_cell.length_c   1.000
_cell.angle_alpha   90.00
_cell.angle_beta   90.00
_cell.angle_gamma   90.00
#
_symmetry.space_group_name_H-M   'P 1'
#
loop_
_entity.id
_entity.type
_entity.pdbx_description
1 polymer ?
#
loop_
_entity_poly.entity_id
_entity_poly.type
_entity_poly.pdbx_seq_one_letter_code
_entity_poly.pdbx_strand_id
1 'polypeptide(L)'
;MLPPPRATSNTYQQHYSPVNSSLPKPPVPIRRSSQVQSETETDTPISTDVLLQQIELLQLSLLHQTSTETLLEYESSAFGELAQRHASLRKRHENLKDIESKQRKLRNIEALNAWCNDQSQFNESLAILCRVIQELCVLSESNSKFDEVVLVFSEWIGQSDSSDALLPLQQDWRASHASLALKLRSLQRLLQNLPPVPSDAKGTSLWRLSRCCSVHVDGMLRELDVLGRLERQMLKSHKARLDREIERYILTEPPSATQTPNDGSWIPMWETDGDP
;
A
#
# COMPACT_ATOMS: atom_id res chain seq x y z
N MET A 1 -40.69 -1.07 0.37
CA MET A 1 -39.38 -1.70 0.64
C MET A 1 -39.58 -3.21 0.77
N LEU A 2 -38.78 -4.02 0.06
CA LEU A 2 -38.59 -5.48 0.27
C LEU A 2 -37.96 -5.78 1.66
N PRO A 3 -37.84 -7.05 2.13
CA PRO A 3 -38.73 -8.24 2.10
C PRO A 3 -38.82 -8.94 3.50
N PRO A 4 -39.66 -9.99 3.68
CA PRO A 4 -39.17 -11.27 4.28
C PRO A 4 -39.97 -12.53 3.78
N PRO A 5 -39.75 -13.77 4.27
CA PRO A 5 -38.53 -14.53 4.58
C PRO A 5 -38.42 -15.87 3.78
N ARG A 6 -37.30 -16.57 3.97
CA ARG A 6 -36.92 -17.91 3.41
C ARG A 6 -37.94 -19.02 3.64
N ALA A 7 -38.01 -19.95 2.68
CA ALA A 7 -38.57 -21.30 2.88
C ALA A 7 -37.55 -22.39 2.52
N THR A 8 -37.36 -23.30 3.47
CA THR A 8 -36.60 -24.55 3.42
C THR A 8 -37.44 -25.65 2.77
N SER A 9 -36.89 -26.41 1.82
CA SER A 9 -37.51 -27.66 1.36
C SER A 9 -36.49 -28.81 1.39
N ASN A 10 -36.73 -29.68 2.35
CA ASN A 10 -36.02 -30.92 2.68
C ASN A 10 -36.29 -31.98 1.59
N THR A 11 -35.25 -32.55 1.00
CA THR A 11 -35.33 -33.50 -0.14
C THR A 11 -35.25 -34.97 0.29
N TYR A 12 -35.46 -35.28 1.58
CA TYR A 12 -35.70 -36.66 2.00
C TYR A 12 -37.20 -36.98 1.87
N GLN A 13 -37.52 -37.99 1.06
CA GLN A 13 -38.87 -38.48 0.69
C GLN A 13 -39.49 -37.91 -0.59
N GLN A 14 -38.80 -38.02 -1.71
CA GLN A 14 -39.48 -38.04 -3.01
C GLN A 14 -39.36 -39.42 -3.66
N HIS A 15 -40.35 -40.26 -3.39
CA HIS A 15 -40.63 -41.46 -4.18
C HIS A 15 -41.20 -41.03 -5.53
N TYR A 16 -40.44 -41.20 -6.61
CA TYR A 16 -40.96 -41.15 -7.97
C TYR A 16 -40.74 -42.49 -8.66
N SER A 17 -41.76 -43.34 -8.58
CA SER A 17 -41.98 -44.43 -9.53
C SER A 17 -42.30 -43.83 -10.91
N PRO A 18 -41.62 -44.19 -12.00
CA PRO A 18 -41.94 -43.65 -13.31
C PRO A 18 -43.08 -44.46 -13.94
N VAL A 19 -44.31 -43.95 -13.81
CA VAL A 19 -45.43 -44.36 -14.66
C VAL A 19 -45.54 -43.36 -15.81
N ASN A 20 -45.24 -43.85 -17.02
CA ASN A 20 -45.72 -43.39 -18.33
C ASN A 20 -45.65 -41.88 -18.61
N SER A 21 -44.47 -41.40 -19.02
CA SER A 21 -44.35 -40.14 -19.76
C SER A 21 -44.53 -40.40 -21.25
N SER A 22 -45.71 -40.05 -21.75
CA SER A 22 -46.06 -39.92 -23.16
C SER A 22 -45.54 -38.59 -23.71
N LEU A 23 -44.37 -38.59 -24.36
CA LEU A 23 -43.97 -37.65 -25.42
C LEU A 23 -42.71 -38.21 -26.11
N PRO A 24 -42.49 -37.92 -27.40
CA PRO A 24 -41.79 -38.80 -28.33
C PRO A 24 -40.28 -38.85 -28.12
N LYS A 25 -39.71 -40.05 -28.22
CA LYS A 25 -38.28 -40.34 -28.17
C LYS A 25 -37.51 -39.43 -29.14
N PRO A 26 -36.36 -38.83 -28.73
CA PRO A 26 -35.49 -38.11 -29.65
C PRO A 26 -35.04 -39.04 -30.79
N PRO A 27 -34.95 -38.55 -32.04
CA PRO A 27 -34.66 -39.37 -33.20
C PRO A 27 -33.27 -40.01 -33.05
N VAL A 28 -33.27 -41.32 -32.88
CA VAL A 28 -32.11 -42.18 -33.07
C VAL A 28 -31.60 -41.93 -34.51
N PRO A 29 -30.30 -41.68 -34.73
CA PRO A 29 -29.77 -41.57 -36.08
C PRO A 29 -30.02 -42.91 -36.80
N ILE A 30 -30.94 -42.87 -37.76
CA ILE A 30 -31.21 -43.94 -38.70
C ILE A 30 -29.89 -44.23 -39.41
N ARG A 31 -29.28 -45.37 -39.07
CA ARG A 31 -28.31 -46.04 -39.94
C ARG A 31 -28.96 -46.18 -41.29
N ARG A 32 -28.55 -45.39 -42.28
CA ARG A 32 -28.90 -45.64 -43.67
C ARG A 32 -28.12 -46.87 -44.10
N SER A 33 -28.82 -48.00 -44.12
CA SER A 33 -28.44 -49.15 -44.92
C SER A 33 -28.54 -48.74 -46.40
N SER A 34 -27.41 -48.50 -47.05
CA SER A 34 -27.31 -48.74 -48.49
C SER A 34 -26.97 -50.21 -48.68
N GLN A 35 -28.04 -50.98 -48.86
CA GLN A 35 -28.18 -52.23 -49.61
C GLN A 35 -27.03 -53.24 -49.56
N VAL A 36 -27.34 -54.34 -48.86
CA VAL A 36 -26.97 -55.70 -49.26
C VAL A 36 -27.23 -55.87 -50.76
N GLN A 37 -26.16 -56.00 -51.56
CA GLN A 37 -26.10 -57.08 -52.52
C GLN A 37 -25.43 -58.25 -51.80
N SER A 38 -26.22 -59.31 -51.63
CA SER A 38 -25.83 -60.72 -51.58
C SER A 38 -24.59 -61.13 -50.78
N GLU A 39 -24.89 -61.95 -49.77
CA GLU A 39 -24.13 -63.12 -49.34
C GLU A 39 -23.07 -62.94 -48.24
N THR A 40 -23.25 -63.80 -47.22
CA THR A 40 -22.39 -64.10 -46.08
C THR A 40 -22.44 -63.13 -44.90
N GLU A 41 -23.20 -63.58 -43.89
CA GLU A 41 -22.79 -63.48 -42.49
C GLU A 41 -21.28 -63.75 -42.40
N THR A 42 -20.51 -62.67 -42.36
CA THR A 42 -19.12 -62.72 -41.95
C THR A 42 -19.10 -62.08 -40.57
N ASP A 43 -19.09 -62.95 -39.56
CA ASP A 43 -18.39 -62.67 -38.31
C ASP A 43 -16.99 -62.23 -38.69
N THR A 44 -16.82 -60.93 -38.93
CA THR A 44 -15.50 -60.34 -39.09
C THR A 44 -14.83 -60.51 -37.74
N PRO A 45 -13.79 -61.36 -37.63
CA PRO A 45 -13.09 -61.48 -36.36
C PRO A 45 -12.57 -60.10 -36.04
N ILE A 46 -13.00 -59.54 -34.90
CA ILE A 46 -12.51 -58.26 -34.40
C ILE A 46 -10.99 -58.31 -34.56
N SER A 47 -10.45 -57.44 -35.43
CA SER A 47 -9.02 -57.43 -35.73
C SER A 47 -8.26 -57.33 -34.41
N THR A 48 -7.17 -58.10 -34.26
CA THR A 48 -6.37 -58.15 -33.03
C THR A 48 -6.00 -56.76 -32.54
N ASP A 49 -5.77 -55.83 -33.47
CA ASP A 49 -5.43 -54.44 -33.19
C ASP A 49 -6.59 -53.67 -32.54
N VAL A 50 -7.83 -53.94 -32.96
CA VAL A 50 -9.04 -53.33 -32.39
C VAL A 50 -9.29 -53.88 -30.98
N LEU A 51 -9.07 -55.18 -30.77
CA LEU A 51 -9.19 -55.79 -29.44
C LEU A 51 -8.13 -55.25 -28.48
N LEU A 52 -6.89 -55.05 -28.94
CA LEU A 52 -5.83 -54.41 -28.16
C LEU A 52 -6.19 -52.97 -27.74
N GLN A 53 -6.70 -52.16 -28.67
CA GLN A 53 -7.14 -50.79 -28.38
C GLN A 53 -8.30 -50.75 -27.36
N GLN A 54 -9.24 -51.68 -27.45
CA GLN A 54 -10.35 -51.79 -26.49
C GLN A 54 -9.85 -52.17 -25.10
N ILE A 55 -8.87 -53.08 -25.00
CA ILE A 55 -8.24 -53.44 -23.73
C ILE A 55 -7.48 -52.24 -23.15
N GLU A 56 -6.71 -51.52 -23.96
CA GLU A 56 -5.97 -50.32 -23.52
C GLU A 56 -6.93 -49.24 -23.01
N LEU A 57 -8.03 -48.98 -23.72
CA LEU A 57 -9.05 -48.00 -23.29
C LEU A 57 -9.74 -48.44 -21.99
N LEU A 58 -10.01 -49.73 -21.82
CA LEU A 58 -10.55 -50.27 -20.58
C LEU A 58 -9.53 -50.09 -19.43
N GLN A 59 -8.26 -50.39 -19.66
CA GLN A 59 -7.19 -50.19 -18.67
C GLN A 59 -7.04 -48.72 -18.29
N LEU A 60 -7.05 -47.80 -19.25
CA LEU A 60 -7.00 -46.36 -19.00
C LEU A 60 -8.25 -45.85 -18.27
N SER A 61 -9.43 -46.37 -18.57
CA SER A 61 -10.66 -45.95 -17.89
C SER A 61 -10.71 -46.43 -16.43
N LEU A 62 -10.26 -47.65 -16.15
CA LEU A 62 -10.10 -48.17 -14.78
C LEU A 62 -9.02 -47.42 -14.01
N LEU A 63 -7.89 -47.11 -14.67
CA LEU A 63 -6.83 -46.29 -14.08
C LEU A 63 -7.35 -44.89 -13.76
N HIS A 64 -8.07 -44.26 -14.69
CA HIS A 64 -8.64 -42.93 -14.47
C HIS A 64 -9.65 -42.93 -13.32
N GLN A 65 -10.52 -43.95 -13.25
CA GLN A 65 -11.50 -44.10 -12.16
C GLN A 65 -10.84 -44.21 -10.78
N THR A 66 -9.72 -44.92 -10.68
CA THR A 66 -8.98 -45.10 -9.41
C THR A 66 -8.01 -43.95 -9.10
N SER A 67 -7.51 -43.27 -10.13
CA SER A 67 -6.56 -42.17 -9.97
C SER A 67 -7.15 -40.97 -9.21
N THR A 68 -8.43 -40.66 -9.43
CA THR A 68 -9.08 -39.52 -8.78
C THR A 68 -9.28 -39.76 -7.29
N GLU A 69 -9.74 -40.94 -6.91
CA GLU A 69 -9.91 -41.36 -5.51
C GLU A 69 -8.56 -41.39 -4.78
N THR A 70 -7.56 -42.06 -5.37
CA THR A 70 -6.22 -42.12 -4.76
C THR A 70 -5.58 -40.75 -4.61
N LEU A 71 -5.70 -39.85 -5.59
CA LEU A 71 -5.21 -38.47 -5.47
C LEU A 71 -5.88 -37.73 -4.32
N LEU A 72 -7.20 -37.83 -4.16
CA LEU A 72 -7.92 -37.20 -3.05
C LEU A 72 -7.48 -37.76 -1.69
N GLU A 73 -7.27 -39.07 -1.59
CA GLU A 73 -6.73 -39.71 -0.38
C GLU A 73 -5.32 -39.20 -0.07
N TYR A 74 -4.43 -39.15 -1.07
CA TYR A 74 -3.08 -38.61 -0.91
C TYR A 74 -3.09 -37.15 -0.49
N GLU A 75 -3.91 -36.32 -1.13
CA GLU A 75 -4.08 -34.92 -0.74
C GLU A 75 -4.56 -34.82 0.70
N SER A 76 -5.62 -35.56 1.08
CA SER A 76 -6.17 -35.52 2.44
C SER A 76 -5.14 -35.94 3.50
N SER A 77 -4.32 -36.95 3.20
CA SER A 77 -3.25 -37.43 4.06
C SER A 77 -2.12 -36.41 4.18
N ALA A 78 -1.68 -35.84 3.05
CA ALA A 78 -0.66 -34.79 3.02
C ALA A 78 -1.11 -33.52 3.76
N PHE A 79 -2.36 -33.09 3.54
CA PHE A 79 -2.96 -31.98 4.27
C PHE A 79 -3.07 -32.28 5.76
N GLY A 80 -3.45 -33.49 6.14
CA GLY A 80 -3.49 -33.94 7.54
C GLY A 80 -2.12 -33.86 8.22
N GLU A 81 -1.08 -34.38 7.57
CA GLU A 81 0.29 -34.36 8.10
C GLU A 81 0.83 -32.92 8.20
N LEU A 82 0.63 -32.11 7.15
CA LEU A 82 1.02 -30.70 7.17
C LEU A 82 0.28 -29.92 8.26
N ALA A 83 -1.03 -30.12 8.41
CA ALA A 83 -1.81 -29.48 9.46
C ALA A 83 -1.30 -29.86 10.85
N GLN A 84 -0.95 -31.13 11.08
CA GLN A 84 -0.37 -31.59 12.35
C GLN A 84 1.00 -30.94 12.62
N ARG A 85 1.88 -30.89 11.60
CA ARG A 85 3.19 -30.23 11.70
C ARG A 85 3.04 -28.73 11.97
N HIS A 86 2.16 -28.05 11.26
CA HIS A 86 1.86 -26.63 11.48
C HIS A 86 1.27 -26.37 12.87
N ALA A 87 0.37 -27.22 13.35
CA ALA A 87 -0.18 -27.11 14.70
C ALA A 87 0.92 -27.31 15.76
N SER A 88 1.82 -28.26 15.56
CA SER A 88 2.98 -28.49 16.43
C SER A 88 3.94 -27.29 16.43
N LEU A 89 4.24 -26.75 15.25
CA LEU A 89 5.09 -25.56 15.11
C LEU A 89 4.45 -24.33 15.76
N ARG A 90 3.14 -24.12 15.55
CA ARG A 90 2.40 -23.02 16.19
C ARG A 90 2.49 -23.10 17.71
N LYS A 91 2.26 -24.28 18.30
CA LYS A 91 2.41 -24.49 19.75
C LYS A 91 3.83 -24.19 20.24
N ARG A 92 4.87 -24.63 19.51
CA ARG A 92 6.26 -24.32 19.85
C ARG A 92 6.57 -22.82 19.75
N HIS A 93 6.07 -22.17 18.71
CA HIS A 93 6.23 -20.74 18.50
C HIS A 93 5.53 -19.92 19.59
N GLU A 94 4.31 -20.29 19.98
CA GLU A 94 3.60 -19.67 21.10
C GLU A 94 4.37 -19.81 22.41
N ASN A 95 4.86 -21.01 22.72
CA ASN A 95 5.69 -21.23 23.91
C ASN A 95 6.98 -20.39 23.89
N LEU A 96 7.68 -20.35 22.75
CA LEU A 96 8.88 -19.52 22.59
C LEU A 96 8.56 -18.04 22.77
N LYS A 97 7.44 -17.56 22.19
CA LYS A 97 6.98 -16.19 22.34
C LYS A 97 6.68 -15.85 23.80
N ASP A 98 6.11 -16.77 24.55
CA ASP A 98 5.84 -16.58 25.98
C ASP A 98 7.13 -16.50 26.81
N ILE A 99 8.10 -17.39 26.55
CA ILE A 99 9.42 -17.36 27.19
C ILE A 99 10.14 -16.05 26.86
N GLU A 100 10.18 -15.66 25.59
CA GLU A 100 10.80 -14.42 25.13
C GLU A 100 10.11 -13.18 25.71
N SER A 101 8.77 -13.20 25.84
CA SER A 101 8.00 -12.13 26.48
C SER A 101 8.38 -11.98 27.95
N LYS A 102 8.50 -13.07 28.70
CA LYS A 102 8.94 -13.06 30.10
C LYS A 102 10.37 -12.53 30.24
N GLN A 103 11.30 -13.00 29.41
CA GLN A 103 12.69 -12.52 29.42
C GLN A 103 12.79 -11.03 29.05
N ARG A 104 12.04 -10.57 28.05
CA ARG A 104 11.96 -9.15 27.69
C ARG A 104 11.41 -8.31 28.83
N LYS A 105 10.37 -8.77 29.53
CA LYS A 105 9.81 -8.07 30.70
C LYS A 105 10.85 -7.92 31.82
N LEU A 106 11.59 -8.98 32.14
CA LEU A 106 12.63 -8.92 33.17
C LEU A 106 13.73 -7.92 32.80
N ARG A 107 14.28 -8.02 31.59
CA ARG A 107 15.29 -7.06 31.10
C ARG A 107 14.78 -5.63 31.05
N ASN A 108 13.51 -5.43 30.70
CA ASN A 108 12.91 -4.10 30.69
C ASN A 108 12.77 -3.54 32.11
N ILE A 109 12.38 -4.35 33.09
CA ILE A 109 12.29 -3.92 34.49
C ILE A 109 13.68 -3.56 35.03
N GLU A 110 14.69 -4.41 34.78
CA GLU A 110 16.08 -4.14 35.13
C GLU A 110 16.58 -2.83 34.52
N ALA A 111 16.28 -2.61 33.24
CA ALA A 111 16.64 -1.37 32.55
C ALA A 111 15.89 -0.13 33.05
N LEU A 112 14.61 -0.26 33.42
CA LEU A 112 13.84 0.83 34.01
C LEU A 112 14.40 1.21 35.38
N ASN A 113 14.75 0.22 36.21
CA ASN A 113 15.38 0.43 37.50
C ASN A 113 16.77 1.08 37.36
N ALA A 114 17.55 0.65 36.37
CA ALA A 114 18.87 1.24 36.10
C ALA A 114 18.79 2.64 35.47
N TRP A 115 17.67 3.00 34.83
CA TRP A 115 17.49 4.29 34.16
C TRP A 115 17.19 5.42 35.14
N CYS A 116 16.40 5.15 36.20
CA CYS A 116 16.13 6.11 37.25
C CYS A 116 16.11 5.41 38.61
N ASN A 117 17.01 5.80 39.51
CA ASN A 117 17.03 5.30 40.89
C ASN A 117 15.95 5.96 41.76
N ASP A 118 15.50 7.17 41.39
CA ASP A 118 14.50 7.94 42.13
C ASP A 118 13.10 7.82 41.48
N GLN A 119 12.09 7.49 42.29
CA GLN A 119 10.70 7.31 41.84
C GLN A 119 10.08 8.58 41.24
N SER A 120 10.46 9.77 41.72
CA SER A 120 9.96 11.04 41.18
C SER A 120 10.51 11.32 39.77
N GLN A 121 11.83 11.20 39.61
CA GLN A 121 12.51 11.38 38.32
C GLN A 121 12.07 10.34 37.29
N PHE A 122 11.78 9.11 37.72
CA PHE A 122 11.21 8.06 36.88
C PHE A 122 9.87 8.47 36.27
N ASN A 123 8.94 8.93 37.12
CA ASN A 123 7.60 9.34 36.67
C ASN A 123 7.65 10.55 35.74
N GLU A 124 8.51 11.53 36.04
CA GLU A 124 8.72 12.70 35.18
C GLU A 124 9.30 12.30 33.82
N SER A 125 10.37 11.49 33.81
CA SER A 125 11.03 11.04 32.58
C SER A 125 10.11 10.17 31.72
N LEU A 126 9.31 9.31 32.35
CA LEU A 126 8.29 8.50 31.68
C LEU A 126 7.19 9.40 31.10
N ALA A 127 6.68 10.37 31.85
CA ALA A 127 5.65 11.30 31.38
C ALA A 127 6.14 12.11 30.18
N ILE A 128 7.39 12.59 30.19
CA ILE A 128 8.00 13.29 29.06
C ILE A 128 8.10 12.36 27.85
N LEU A 129 8.56 11.12 28.03
CA LEU A 129 8.67 10.14 26.95
C LEU A 129 7.29 9.79 26.35
N CYS A 130 6.28 9.55 27.19
CA CYS A 130 4.91 9.30 26.74
C CYS A 130 4.35 10.49 25.95
N ARG A 131 4.58 11.72 26.44
CA ARG A 131 4.19 12.93 25.72
C ARG A 131 4.87 13.02 24.35
N VAL A 132 6.18 12.77 24.28
CA VAL A 132 6.91 12.78 23.01
C VAL A 132 6.35 11.73 22.05
N ILE A 133 6.08 10.51 22.52
CA ILE A 133 5.50 9.45 21.69
C ILE A 133 4.12 9.86 21.16
N GLN A 134 3.24 10.39 22.02
CA GLN A 134 1.91 10.84 21.63
C GLN A 134 1.98 11.96 20.58
N GLU A 135 2.84 12.94 20.80
CA GLU A 135 3.03 14.05 19.85
C GLU A 135 3.59 13.55 18.51
N LEU A 136 4.50 12.57 18.51
CA LEU A 136 5.00 11.96 17.28
C LEU A 136 3.95 11.11 16.59
N CYS A 137 3.10 10.40 17.31
CA CYS A 137 1.97 9.68 16.72
C CYS A 137 1.03 10.65 16.01
N VAL A 138 0.63 11.75 16.65
CA VAL A 138 -0.23 12.79 16.04
C VAL A 138 0.42 13.42 14.81
N LEU A 139 1.75 13.62 14.83
CA LEU A 139 2.49 14.15 13.68
C LEU A 139 2.76 13.12 12.57
N SER A 140 2.68 11.83 12.89
CA SER A 140 2.92 10.73 11.94
C SER A 140 1.63 10.11 11.39
N GLU A 141 0.47 10.48 11.93
CA GLU A 141 -0.84 10.06 11.42
C GLU A 141 -1.06 10.56 9.98
N SER A 142 -1.76 9.75 9.17
CA SER A 142 -2.16 10.12 7.81
C SER A 142 -3.10 11.33 7.86
N ASN A 143 -2.84 12.36 7.06
CA ASN A 143 -3.45 13.70 7.15
C ASN A 143 -3.01 14.53 8.36
N SER A 144 -1.82 14.28 8.91
CA SER A 144 -1.24 15.19 9.90
C SER A 144 -0.85 16.52 9.25
N LYS A 145 -0.65 17.56 10.07
CA LYS A 145 -0.09 18.85 9.61
C LYS A 145 1.25 18.70 8.87
N PHE A 146 2.01 17.65 9.19
CA PHE A 146 3.24 17.34 8.49
C PHE A 146 2.97 16.85 7.07
N ASP A 147 2.02 15.92 6.93
CA ASP A 147 1.55 15.41 5.64
C ASP A 147 0.96 16.52 4.77
N GLU A 148 0.12 17.40 5.34
CA GLU A 148 -0.42 18.58 4.65
C GLU A 148 0.69 19.51 4.09
N VAL A 149 1.73 19.78 4.89
CA VAL A 149 2.88 20.61 4.46
C VAL A 149 3.65 19.93 3.33
N VAL A 150 3.83 18.61 3.38
CA VAL A 150 4.49 17.84 2.32
C VAL A 150 3.62 17.80 1.05
N LEU A 151 2.30 17.66 1.18
CA LEU A 151 1.34 17.64 0.07
C LEU A 151 1.27 18.98 -0.66
N VAL A 152 1.16 20.09 0.07
CA VAL A 152 1.16 21.43 -0.55
C VAL A 152 2.47 21.69 -1.28
N PHE A 153 3.59 21.21 -0.74
CA PHE A 153 4.88 21.31 -1.40
C PHE A 153 4.99 20.43 -2.65
N SER A 154 4.48 19.20 -2.61
CA SER A 154 4.50 18.29 -3.76
C SER A 154 3.60 18.78 -4.89
N GLU A 155 2.43 19.33 -4.56
CA GLU A 155 1.54 19.96 -5.53
C GLU A 155 2.21 21.17 -6.18
N TRP A 156 2.88 22.02 -5.38
CA TRP A 156 3.62 23.16 -5.91
C TRP A 156 4.76 22.76 -6.86
N ILE A 157 5.51 21.70 -6.54
CA ILE A 157 6.51 21.15 -7.48
C ILE A 157 5.82 20.67 -8.77
N GLY A 158 4.70 19.95 -8.67
CA GLY A 158 3.97 19.48 -9.85
C GLY A 158 3.43 20.61 -10.73
N GLN A 159 3.01 21.71 -10.12
CA GLN A 159 2.61 22.94 -10.82
C GLN A 159 3.81 23.60 -11.51
N SER A 160 5.00 23.54 -10.89
CA SER A 160 6.24 24.10 -11.46
C SER A 160 6.76 23.36 -12.70
N ASP A 161 6.52 22.06 -12.79
CA ASP A 161 6.87 21.28 -13.98
C ASP A 161 5.89 21.55 -15.14
N SER A 162 4.67 21.99 -14.83
CA SER A 162 3.60 22.21 -15.80
C SER A 162 3.50 23.66 -16.29
N SER A 163 3.95 24.64 -15.49
CA SER A 163 3.85 26.07 -15.78
C SER A 163 5.20 26.77 -15.73
N ASP A 164 5.51 27.60 -16.74
CA ASP A 164 6.79 28.33 -16.81
C ASP A 164 6.91 29.49 -15.78
N ALA A 165 5.83 29.80 -15.07
CA ALA A 165 5.78 30.81 -14.01
C ALA A 165 5.67 30.15 -12.62
N LEU A 166 6.81 30.01 -11.95
CA LEU A 166 6.88 29.56 -10.56
C LEU A 166 6.49 30.70 -9.62
N LEU A 167 5.28 30.64 -9.06
CA LEU A 167 4.92 31.53 -7.96
C LEU A 167 5.61 31.07 -6.66
N PRO A 168 6.05 32.01 -5.81
CA PRO A 168 6.54 31.68 -4.49
C PRO A 168 5.48 30.93 -3.68
N LEU A 169 5.90 29.94 -2.91
CA LEU A 169 5.03 29.19 -2.00
C LEU A 169 4.31 30.17 -1.04
N GLN A 170 3.08 29.85 -0.63
CA GLN A 170 2.27 30.75 0.19
C GLN A 170 2.90 31.02 1.57
N GLN A 171 2.63 32.21 2.14
CA GLN A 171 3.17 32.60 3.45
C GLN A 171 2.65 31.70 4.58
N ASP A 172 1.43 31.19 4.45
CA ASP A 172 0.80 30.27 5.40
C ASP A 172 1.55 28.93 5.49
N TRP A 173 2.07 28.42 4.37
CA TRP A 173 2.91 27.23 4.34
C TRP A 173 4.25 27.48 5.04
N ARG A 174 4.88 28.63 4.85
CA ARG A 174 6.16 28.94 5.54
C ARG A 174 5.97 29.08 7.04
N ALA A 175 4.83 29.63 7.47
CA ALA A 175 4.46 29.72 8.87
C ALA A 175 4.22 28.33 9.49
N SER A 176 3.49 27.46 8.79
CA SER A 176 3.23 26.09 9.25
C SER A 176 4.53 25.25 9.30
N HIS A 177 5.36 25.32 8.25
CA HIS A 177 6.70 24.71 8.20
C HIS A 177 7.59 25.14 9.38
N ALA A 178 7.68 26.46 9.64
CA ALA A 178 8.46 26.98 10.75
C ALA A 178 7.90 26.55 12.11
N SER A 179 6.57 26.56 12.28
CA SER A 179 5.93 26.14 13.53
C SER A 179 6.16 24.65 13.83
N LEU A 180 6.10 23.79 12.80
CA LEU A 180 6.38 22.36 12.90
C LEU A 180 7.85 22.11 13.19
N ALA A 181 8.76 22.83 12.53
CA ALA A 181 10.20 22.72 12.80
C ALA A 181 10.54 23.12 14.23
N LEU A 182 9.92 24.18 14.77
CA LEU A 182 10.08 24.58 16.18
C LEU A 182 9.53 23.52 17.13
N LYS A 183 8.34 22.97 16.84
CA LYS A 183 7.72 21.91 17.64
C LYS A 183 8.61 20.66 17.67
N LEU A 184 9.11 20.20 16.53
CA LEU A 184 10.02 19.05 16.43
C LEU A 184 11.35 19.30 17.15
N ARG A 185 11.94 20.49 17.02
CA ARG A 185 13.15 20.86 17.80
C ARG A 185 12.89 20.90 19.31
N SER A 186 11.69 21.32 19.73
CA SER A 186 11.30 21.26 21.14
C SER A 186 11.24 19.83 21.65
N LEU A 187 10.68 18.90 20.85
CA LEU A 187 10.61 17.47 21.16
C LEU A 187 12.01 16.84 21.18
N GLN A 188 12.88 17.22 20.25
CA GLN A 188 14.28 16.81 20.22
C GLN A 188 15.01 17.23 21.50
N ARG A 189 14.81 18.48 21.94
CA ARG A 189 15.41 18.97 23.19
C ARG A 189 14.85 18.25 24.41
N LEU A 190 13.56 17.96 24.44
CA LEU A 190 12.97 17.16 25.51
C LEU A 190 13.61 15.77 25.58
N LEU A 191 13.80 15.09 24.43
CA LEU A 191 14.50 13.81 24.33
C LEU A 191 15.95 13.88 24.81
N GLN A 192 16.67 14.97 24.52
CA GLN A 192 18.06 15.17 24.97
C GLN A 192 18.17 15.45 26.47
N ASN A 193 17.13 16.02 27.07
CA ASN A 193 17.07 16.29 28.50
C ASN A 193 16.74 15.04 29.35
N LEU A 194 16.37 13.92 28.72
CA LEU A 194 16.14 12.67 29.44
C LEU A 194 17.46 12.08 29.97
N PRO A 195 17.44 11.37 31.11
CA PRO A 195 18.61 10.67 31.61
C PRO A 195 19.17 9.71 30.54
N PRO A 196 20.50 9.64 30.36
CA PRO A 196 21.09 8.77 29.35
C PRO A 196 20.76 7.32 29.69
N VAL A 197 20.18 6.62 28.71
CA VAL A 197 19.83 5.21 28.86
C VAL A 197 21.12 4.39 29.07
N PRO A 198 21.22 3.55 30.12
CA PRO A 198 22.42 2.79 30.40
C PRO A 198 22.81 1.90 29.22
N SER A 199 24.12 1.81 28.92
CA SER A 199 24.62 1.05 27.76
C SER A 199 24.29 -0.44 27.83
N ASP A 200 24.03 -0.97 29.02
CA ASP A 200 23.61 -2.37 29.23
C ASP A 200 22.14 -2.61 28.83
N ALA A 201 21.34 -1.55 28.71
CA ALA A 201 19.95 -1.62 28.27
C ALA A 201 19.79 -1.70 26.74
N LYS A 202 20.87 -1.93 25.98
CA LYS A 202 20.82 -2.11 24.52
C LYS A 202 19.91 -3.30 24.18
N GLY A 203 18.89 -3.05 23.35
CA GLY A 203 17.91 -4.05 22.94
C GLY A 203 16.64 -4.12 23.81
N THR A 204 16.58 -3.40 24.94
CA THR A 204 15.37 -3.23 25.75
C THR A 204 14.34 -2.37 25.03
N SER A 205 13.08 -2.44 25.46
CA SER A 205 12.01 -1.63 24.86
C SER A 205 12.24 -0.14 25.08
N LEU A 206 12.75 0.27 26.25
CA LEU A 206 13.02 1.68 26.55
C LEU A 206 14.09 2.26 25.63
N TRP A 207 15.21 1.55 25.47
CA TRP A 207 16.26 1.98 24.54
C TRP A 207 15.75 2.05 23.11
N ARG A 208 14.96 1.06 22.68
CA ARG A 208 14.35 1.04 21.35
C ARG A 208 13.40 2.22 21.16
N LEU A 209 12.53 2.51 22.12
CA LEU A 209 11.58 3.61 22.05
C LEU A 209 12.28 4.96 22.00
N SER A 210 13.24 5.21 22.90
CA SER A 210 14.03 6.45 22.91
C SER A 210 14.77 6.64 21.58
N ARG A 211 15.43 5.59 21.07
CA ARG A 211 16.10 5.63 19.77
C ARG A 211 15.13 5.84 18.62
N CYS A 212 14.00 5.14 18.59
CA CYS A 212 12.98 5.31 17.55
C CYS A 212 12.43 6.74 17.55
N CYS A 213 12.16 7.32 18.71
CA CYS A 213 11.71 8.71 18.82
C CYS A 213 12.77 9.68 18.30
N SER A 214 14.04 9.52 18.68
CA SER A 214 15.14 10.35 18.18
C SER A 214 15.27 10.25 16.66
N VAL A 215 15.32 9.03 16.12
CA VAL A 215 15.46 8.79 14.68
C VAL A 215 14.27 9.36 13.90
N HIS A 216 13.05 9.24 14.44
CA HIS A 216 11.85 9.76 13.78
C HIS A 216 11.82 11.30 13.79
N VAL A 217 12.09 11.93 14.94
CA VAL A 217 12.20 13.40 15.05
C VAL A 217 13.29 13.93 14.12
N ASP A 218 14.48 13.31 14.12
CA ASP A 218 15.59 13.70 13.26
C ASP A 218 15.25 13.49 11.79
N GLY A 219 14.52 12.42 11.45
CA GLY A 219 14.02 12.16 10.10
C GLY A 219 13.08 13.26 9.61
N MET A 220 12.03 13.56 10.38
CA MET A 220 11.06 14.63 10.05
C MET A 220 11.74 16.00 9.94
N LEU A 221 12.70 16.31 10.82
CA LEU A 221 13.47 17.55 10.74
C LEU A 221 14.33 17.63 9.48
N ARG A 222 14.99 16.52 9.10
CA ARG A 222 15.77 16.45 7.86
C ARG A 222 14.88 16.65 6.64
N GLU A 223 13.71 16.03 6.62
CA GLU A 223 12.74 16.21 5.54
C GLU A 223 12.31 17.68 5.43
N LEU A 224 11.91 18.33 6.53
CA LEU A 224 11.58 19.76 6.53
C LEU A 224 12.75 20.64 6.06
N ASP A 225 13.97 20.36 6.51
CA ASP A 225 15.15 21.10 6.07
C ASP A 225 15.42 20.90 4.57
N VAL A 226 15.19 19.70 4.04
CA VAL A 226 15.30 19.41 2.60
C VAL A 226 14.24 20.17 1.81
N LEU A 227 12.97 20.16 2.23
CA LEU A 227 11.89 20.91 1.59
C LEU A 227 12.23 22.41 1.50
N GLY A 228 12.69 23.00 2.62
CA GLY A 228 13.08 24.41 2.66
C GLY A 228 14.37 24.73 1.88
N ARG A 229 15.25 23.75 1.64
CA ARG A 229 16.40 23.92 0.74
C ARG A 229 15.98 23.86 -0.73
N LEU A 230 15.11 22.92 -1.07
CA LEU A 230 14.58 22.76 -2.42
C LEU A 230 13.79 23.99 -2.86
N GLU A 231 12.91 24.53 -2.01
CA GLU A 231 12.20 25.78 -2.29
C GLU A 231 13.16 26.91 -2.67
N ARG A 232 14.18 27.16 -1.83
CA ARG A 232 15.17 28.22 -2.06
C ARG A 232 15.99 27.97 -3.32
N GLN A 233 16.32 26.71 -3.62
CA GLN A 233 17.07 26.36 -4.82
C GLN A 233 16.24 26.57 -6.09
N MET A 234 14.98 26.12 -6.09
CA MET A 234 14.04 26.27 -7.20
C MET A 234 13.73 27.73 -7.51
N LEU A 235 13.49 28.55 -6.47
CA LEU A 235 13.28 30.00 -6.66
C LEU A 235 14.52 30.69 -7.21
N LYS A 236 15.72 30.29 -6.76
CA LYS A 236 16.99 30.83 -7.30
C LYS A 236 17.20 30.42 -8.75
N SER A 237 16.95 29.15 -9.10
CA SER A 237 17.13 28.67 -10.47
C SER A 237 16.11 29.30 -11.43
N HIS A 238 14.86 29.47 -10.98
CA HIS A 238 13.82 30.12 -11.77
C HIS A 238 14.12 31.60 -11.97
N LYS A 239 14.48 32.33 -10.91
CA LYS A 239 14.93 33.72 -11.03
C LYS A 239 16.12 33.87 -11.99
N ALA A 240 17.14 33.02 -11.87
CA ALA A 240 18.29 33.06 -12.77
C ALA A 240 17.95 32.67 -14.22
N ARG A 241 16.88 31.89 -14.45
CA ARG A 241 16.36 31.61 -15.79
C ARG A 241 15.61 32.81 -16.35
N LEU A 242 14.73 33.42 -15.55
CA LEU A 242 14.02 34.64 -15.93
C LEU A 242 14.99 35.78 -16.22
N ASP A 243 16.00 36.01 -15.38
CA ASP A 243 17.01 37.05 -15.59
C ASP A 243 17.73 36.85 -16.94
N ARG A 244 18.11 35.60 -17.29
CA ARG A 244 18.70 35.25 -18.60
C ARG A 244 17.74 35.45 -19.76
N GLU A 245 16.46 35.19 -19.56
CA GLU A 245 15.43 35.34 -20.58
C GLU A 245 15.09 36.82 -20.83
N ILE A 246 15.03 37.62 -19.75
CA ILE A 246 14.94 39.08 -19.79
C ILE A 246 16.17 39.67 -20.50
N GLU A 247 17.39 39.25 -20.16
CA GLU A 247 18.61 39.67 -20.86
C GLU A 247 18.56 39.34 -22.36
N ARG A 248 18.05 38.16 -22.73
CA ARG A 248 17.85 37.82 -24.15
C ARG A 248 16.85 38.74 -24.82
N TYR A 249 15.70 39.03 -24.20
CA TYR A 249 14.72 39.94 -24.79
C TYR A 249 15.29 41.36 -24.93
N ILE A 250 16.03 41.86 -23.93
CA ILE A 250 16.71 43.16 -23.99
C ILE A 250 17.76 43.20 -25.11
N LEU A 251 18.46 42.10 -25.37
CA LEU A 251 19.43 41.99 -26.47
C LEU A 251 18.79 41.74 -27.84
N THR A 252 17.53 41.31 -27.89
CA THR A 252 16.81 40.95 -29.13
C THR A 252 15.81 42.03 -29.56
N GLU A 253 15.54 43.07 -28.75
CA GLU A 253 14.96 44.32 -29.24
C GLU A 253 16.03 45.13 -30.01
N PRO A 254 15.96 45.26 -31.35
CA PRO A 254 16.72 46.31 -32.00
C PRO A 254 16.06 47.66 -31.67
N PRO A 255 16.83 48.73 -31.39
CA PRO A 255 16.30 50.07 -31.49
C PRO A 255 15.89 50.26 -32.96
N SER A 256 14.59 50.24 -33.23
CA SER A 256 14.05 50.84 -34.45
C SER A 256 14.18 52.36 -34.32
N ALA A 257 15.42 52.83 -34.35
CA ALA A 257 15.72 54.22 -34.61
C ALA A 257 15.69 54.41 -36.12
N THR A 258 14.59 54.97 -36.63
CA THR A 258 14.61 56.22 -37.42
C THR A 258 13.19 56.55 -37.88
N GLN A 259 12.53 57.48 -37.18
CA GLN A 259 11.99 58.70 -37.78
C GLN A 259 11.49 59.67 -36.68
N THR A 260 12.36 60.66 -36.42
CA THR A 260 12.18 62.07 -35.98
C THR A 260 10.91 62.57 -35.26
N PRO A 261 11.09 63.65 -34.45
CA PRO A 261 10.29 63.95 -33.27
C PRO A 261 9.01 64.69 -33.64
N ASN A 262 7.89 64.28 -33.06
CA ASN A 262 6.80 65.22 -32.84
C ASN A 262 6.10 64.93 -31.52
N ASP A 263 5.83 66.04 -30.87
CA ASP A 263 5.17 66.25 -29.59
C ASP A 263 3.92 65.38 -29.43
N GLY A 264 3.83 64.67 -28.31
CA GLY A 264 2.79 63.69 -28.05
C GLY A 264 2.87 63.23 -26.61
N SER A 265 2.52 64.14 -25.71
CA SER A 265 2.41 63.94 -24.27
C SER A 265 1.75 62.60 -23.94
N TRP A 266 2.48 61.73 -23.25
CA TRP A 266 1.87 60.65 -22.49
C TRP A 266 1.13 61.27 -21.30
N ILE A 267 -0.18 61.43 -21.43
CA ILE A 267 -1.04 61.88 -20.34
C ILE A 267 -1.58 60.63 -19.65
N PRO A 268 -1.29 60.42 -18.36
CA PRO A 268 -1.86 59.31 -17.61
C PRO A 268 -3.37 59.52 -17.39
N MET A 269 -4.12 58.42 -17.45
CA MET A 269 -5.59 58.37 -17.51
C MET A 269 -6.36 59.01 -16.34
N TRP A 270 -5.68 59.51 -15.30
CA TRP A 270 -6.29 60.16 -14.13
C TRP A 270 -6.32 61.69 -14.24
N GLU A 271 -5.75 62.27 -15.30
CA GLU A 271 -5.64 63.72 -15.51
C GLU A 271 -6.75 64.28 -16.43
N THR A 272 -7.70 63.45 -16.89
CA THR A 272 -8.81 63.89 -17.75
C THR A 272 -10.10 64.25 -16.99
N ASP A 273 -10.15 64.08 -15.67
CA ASP A 273 -11.34 64.41 -14.88
C ASP A 273 -11.06 65.56 -13.90
N GLY A 274 -11.56 66.74 -14.24
CA GLY A 274 -11.61 67.95 -13.42
C GLY A 274 -11.19 69.16 -14.25
N ASP A 275 -11.99 70.19 -14.50
CA ASP A 275 -13.33 70.63 -14.08
C ASP A 275 -13.66 71.81 -15.04
N PRO A 276 -14.82 72.52 -15.01
CA PRO A 276 -15.86 72.56 -13.98
C PRO A 276 -17.32 72.35 -14.45
#